data_AF-A0A0S6U6K9-F1
#
_entry.id   AF-A0A0S6U6K9-F1
#
_cell.length_a   1.000
_cell.length_b   1.000
_cell.length_c   1.000
_cell.angle_alpha   90.00
_cell.angle_beta   90.00
_cell.angle_gamma   90.00
#
_symmetry.space_group_name_H-M   'P 1'
#
loop_
_entity.id
_entity.type
_entity.pdbx_description
1 polymer ?
#
loop_
_entity_poly.entity_id
_entity_poly.type
_entity_poly.pdbx_seq_one_letter_code
_entity_poly.pdbx_strand_id
1 'polypeptide(L)' 'MLKEYKCNKIYLSTFKDNIRAIKLYEKFGFESNGEFDENGELIMVLKV' A
#
# COMPACT_ATOMS: atom_id res chain seq x y z
N MET A 1 -11.03 -10.65 3.95
CA MET A 1 -9.75 -10.46 3.21
C MET A 1 -8.74 -11.59 3.39
N LEU A 2 -7.81 -11.60 4.36
CA LEU A 2 -6.70 -12.58 4.33
C LEU A 2 -7.13 -14.05 4.45
N LYS A 3 -8.07 -14.33 5.36
CA LYS A 3 -8.68 -15.67 5.51
C LYS A 3 -9.57 -16.06 4.33
N GLU A 4 -10.03 -15.08 3.57
CA GLU A 4 -10.98 -15.24 2.46
C GLU A 4 -10.25 -15.50 1.14
N TYR A 5 -9.17 -14.74 0.87
CA TYR A 5 -8.40 -14.80 -0.38
C TYR A 5 -7.09 -15.59 -0.25
N LYS A 6 -6.74 -16.09 0.95
CA LYS A 6 -5.50 -16.85 1.23
C LYS A 6 -4.23 -16.16 0.70
N CYS A 7 -4.20 -14.83 0.75
CA CYS A 7 -3.04 -14.03 0.36
C CYS A 7 -2.19 -13.65 1.58
N ASN A 8 -0.89 -13.45 1.35
CA ASN A 8 0.08 -12.99 2.35
C ASN A 8 0.49 -11.52 2.17
N LYS A 9 -0.08 -10.85 1.17
CA LYS A 9 0.20 -9.45 0.84
C LYS A 9 -1.07 -8.75 0.39
N ILE A 10 -1.21 -7.49 0.78
CA ILE A 10 -2.22 -6.56 0.30
C ILE A 10 -1.49 -5.38 -0.32
N TYR A 11 -1.92 -4.96 -1.51
CA TYR A 11 -1.35 -3.85 -2.25
C TYR A 11 -2.37 -2.72 -2.41
N LEU A 12 -1.89 -1.49 -2.39
CA LEU A 12 -2.63 -0.28 -2.76
C LEU A 12 -1.66 0.71 -3.41
N SER A 13 -2.20 1.68 -4.16
CA SER A 13 -1.45 2.82 -4.68
C SER A 13 -2.04 4.13 -4.15
N THR A 14 -1.22 5.18 -4.10
CA THR A 14 -1.65 6.54 -3.75
C THR A 14 -0.75 7.59 -4.40
N PHE A 15 -1.28 8.75 -4.73
CA PHE A 15 -0.46 9.90 -5.12
C PHE A 15 0.62 10.21 -4.06
N LYS A 16 1.85 10.45 -4.52
CA LYS A 16 3.03 10.69 -3.68
C LYS A 16 2.93 11.91 -2.75
N ASP A 17 2.08 12.87 -3.12
CA ASP A 17 1.82 14.11 -2.38
C ASP A 17 0.61 13.99 -1.45
N ASN A 18 -0.11 12.85 -1.46
CA ASN A 18 -1.16 12.56 -0.49
C ASN A 18 -0.58 12.07 0.85
N ILE A 19 0.15 12.98 1.51
CA ILE A 19 0.87 12.72 2.78
C ILE A 19 -0.08 12.18 3.86
N ARG A 20 -1.36 12.58 3.85
CA ARG A 20 -2.35 12.10 4.81
C ARG A 20 -2.68 10.62 4.62
N ALA A 21 -2.89 10.18 3.38
CA ALA A 21 -3.15 8.78 3.08
C ALA A 21 -1.91 7.92 3.38
N ILE A 22 -0.72 8.37 2.97
CA ILE A 22 0.56 7.68 3.26
C ILE A 22 0.71 7.42 4.76
N LYS A 23 0.59 8.46 5.60
CA LYS A 23 0.70 8.31 7.07
C LYS A 23 -0.37 7.40 7.66
N LEU A 24 -1.57 7.39 7.09
CA LEU A 24 -2.64 6.49 7.53
C LEU A 24 -2.27 5.03 7.22
N TYR A 25 -1.78 4.76 6.01
CA TYR A 25 -1.39 3.41 5.59
C TYR A 25 -0.16 2.91 6.37
N GLU A 26 0.84 3.77 6.60
CA GLU A 26 1.99 3.45 7.48
C GLU A 26 1.53 3.06 8.89
N LYS A 27 0.54 3.76 9.46
CA LYS A 27 -0.04 3.42 10.77
C LYS A 27 -0.73 2.05 10.78
N PHE A 28 -1.23 1.59 9.63
CA PHE A 28 -1.81 0.25 9.46
C PHE A 28 -0.79 -0.82 9.03
N GLY A 29 0.51 -0.48 8.97
CA GLY A 29 1.59 -1.41 8.66
C GLY A 29 1.89 -1.58 7.17
N PHE A 30 1.34 -0.73 6.31
CA PHE A 30 1.76 -0.68 4.91
C PHE A 30 3.12 0.01 4.79
N GLU A 31 3.96 -0.52 3.92
CA GLU A 31 5.28 0.02 3.60
C GLU A 31 5.34 0.35 2.11
N SER A 32 6.01 1.45 1.74
CA SER A 32 6.34 1.71 0.34
C SER A 32 7.27 0.61 -0.18
N ASN A 33 6.95 0.01 -1.33
CA ASN A 33 7.84 -0.95 -1.99
C ASN A 33 8.84 -0.27 -2.95
N GLY A 34 8.79 1.07 -3.07
CA GLY A 34 9.63 1.86 -3.97
C GLY A 34 9.18 1.85 -5.43
N GLU A 35 8.08 1.18 -5.76
CA GLU A 35 7.53 1.11 -7.11
C GLU A 35 6.38 2.11 -7.28
N PHE A 36 6.08 2.41 -8.55
CA PHE A 36 4.93 3.21 -8.94
C PHE A 36 4.05 2.39 -9.88
N ASP A 37 2.74 2.63 -9.85
CA ASP A 37 1.81 2.01 -10.77
C ASP A 37 1.87 2.64 -12.17
N GLU A 38 1.00 2.18 -13.09
CA GLU A 38 0.90 2.69 -14.46
C GLU A 38 0.52 4.18 -14.56
N ASN A 39 -0.01 4.75 -13.48
CA ASN A 39 -0.42 6.16 -13.37
C ASN A 39 0.60 7.02 -12.61
N GLY A 40 1.71 6.43 -12.15
CA GLY A 40 2.74 7.12 -11.37
C GLY A 40 2.38 7.31 -9.89
N GLU A 41 1.43 6.54 -9.36
CA GLU A 41 1.07 6.50 -7.95
C GLU A 41 2.02 5.58 -7.16
N LEU A 42 2.36 5.96 -5.93
CA LEU A 42 3.24 5.21 -5.05
C LEU A 42 2.57 3.92 -4.60
N ILE A 43 3.19 2.77 -4.86
CA ILE A 43 2.70 1.47 -4.41
C ILE A 43 3.12 1.22 -2.96
N MET A 44 2.16 0.77 -2.15
CA MET A 44 2.38 0.34 -0.77
C MET A 44 1.92 -1.11 -0.57
N VAL A 45 2.63 -1.84 0.28
CA VAL A 45 2.39 -3.26 0.58
C VAL A 45 2.27 -3.49 2.07
N LEU A 46 1.24 -4.23 2.47
CA LEU A 46 1.09 -4.80 3.81
C LEU A 46 1.37 -6.30 3.71
N LYS A 47 2.40 -6.78 4.42
CA LYS A 47 2.71 -8.22 4.56
C LYS A 47 2.01 -8.76 5.79
N VAL A 48 1.39 -9.94 5.70
CA VAL A 48 0.58 -10.53 6.79
C VAL A 48 0.92 -11.98 7.04
#